data_AF-A0AAV5YTK7-F1
#
_entry.id   AF-A0AAV5YTK7-F1
#
_cell.length_a   1.000
_cell.length_b   1.000
_cell.length_c   1.000
_cell.angle_alpha   90.00
_cell.angle_beta   90.00
_cell.angle_gamma   90.00
#
_symmetry.space_group_name_H-M   'P 1'
#
loop_
_entity.id
_entity.type
_entity.pdbx_description
1 polymer ?
#
loop_
_entity_poly.entity_id
_entity_poly.type
_entity_poly.pdbx_seq_one_letter_code
_entity_poly.pdbx_strand_id
1 'polypeptide(L)'
;MTMTRASCLAALLVTTVCAGWLAPPVHAQDAEKIAMSRVRLTTEPALTQGCTRLGSARDDSLKDLRRKIVRFGGNTGLLTFGGLEDLEVVFAEVFRCADPPAAAPGTAPARVPVPPAGPPPPPPPPPSR
;
A
#
# COMPACT_ATOMS: atom_id res chain seq x y z
N MET A 1 -57.67 49.12 20.33
CA MET A 1 -56.96 49.51 21.57
C MET A 1 -56.97 48.32 22.52
N THR A 2 -55.89 48.17 23.30
CA THR A 2 -55.51 47.12 24.28
C THR A 2 -55.22 45.72 23.69
N MET A 3 -53.98 45.22 23.53
CA MET A 3 -52.78 45.09 24.39
C MET A 3 -52.84 43.85 25.31
N THR A 4 -52.09 42.79 24.97
CA THR A 4 -51.40 41.95 25.98
C THR A 4 -50.26 41.14 25.34
N ARG A 5 -49.03 41.39 25.82
CA ARG A 5 -47.82 40.60 25.59
C ARG A 5 -47.79 39.44 26.60
N ALA A 6 -47.28 38.28 26.22
CA ALA A 6 -46.83 37.28 27.18
C ALA A 6 -45.62 36.53 26.64
N SER A 7 -44.46 36.91 27.17
CA SER A 7 -43.17 36.24 27.02
C SER A 7 -43.17 34.91 27.77
N CYS A 8 -42.50 33.89 27.24
CA CYS A 8 -41.96 32.80 28.05
C CYS A 8 -40.51 32.54 27.60
N LEU A 9 -39.59 33.07 28.40
CA LEU A 9 -38.18 32.66 28.46
C LEU A 9 -38.06 31.56 29.52
N ALA A 10 -37.57 30.39 29.13
CA ALA A 10 -36.96 29.38 30.01
C ALA A 10 -36.17 28.42 29.10
N ALA A 11 -34.85 28.55 28.91
CA ALA A 11 -33.74 28.33 29.82
C ALA A 11 -33.36 26.84 30.03
N LEU A 12 -32.05 26.59 29.88
CA LEU A 12 -31.21 25.47 30.34
C LEU A 12 -30.96 24.24 29.42
N LEU A 13 -29.78 24.31 28.79
CA LEU A 13 -28.64 23.40 28.99
C LEU A 13 -28.85 21.89 28.75
N VAL A 14 -28.37 21.41 27.60
CA VAL A 14 -27.69 20.12 27.51
C VAL A 14 -26.30 20.34 26.92
N THR A 15 -25.33 20.41 27.82
CA THR A 15 -23.91 20.17 27.54
C THR A 15 -23.72 18.75 27.07
N THR A 16 -23.21 18.55 25.87
CA THR A 16 -22.38 17.39 25.55
C THR A 16 -21.33 17.83 24.54
N VAL A 17 -20.20 18.28 25.09
CA VAL A 17 -18.94 18.39 24.39
C VAL A 17 -18.53 16.96 23.99
N CYS A 18 -18.90 16.53 22.79
CA CYS A 18 -18.23 15.42 22.14
C CYS A 18 -16.89 15.93 21.61
N ALA A 19 -15.94 16.21 22.51
CA ALA A 19 -14.52 16.37 22.20
C ALA A 19 -13.87 15.00 21.94
N GLY A 20 -14.52 14.19 21.11
CA GLY A 20 -13.97 12.96 20.60
C GLY A 20 -14.28 12.97 19.12
N TRP A 21 -13.27 13.24 18.30
CA TRP A 21 -13.08 12.75 16.93
C TRP A 21 -11.97 13.58 16.32
N LEU A 22 -10.77 13.01 16.28
CA LEU A 22 -9.75 13.18 15.23
C LEU A 22 -8.57 12.25 15.56
N ALA A 23 -8.86 10.99 15.90
CA ALA A 23 -7.86 9.94 15.73
C ALA A 23 -8.02 9.46 14.27
N PRO A 24 -7.01 9.59 13.39
CA PRO A 24 -7.07 8.93 12.10
C PRO A 24 -7.22 7.41 12.34
N PRO A 25 -8.02 6.70 11.54
CA PRO A 25 -8.13 5.26 11.67
C PRO A 25 -6.78 4.64 11.35
N VAL A 26 -6.00 4.28 12.38
CA VAL A 26 -4.72 3.57 12.26
C VAL A 26 -4.89 2.32 11.36
N HIS A 27 -6.04 1.65 11.47
CA HIS A 27 -6.41 0.50 10.63
C HIS A 27 -6.54 0.81 9.13
N ALA A 28 -6.90 2.03 8.73
CA ALA A 28 -7.03 2.35 7.30
C ALA A 28 -5.66 2.45 6.63
N GLN A 29 -4.66 2.98 7.34
CA GLN A 29 -3.29 3.04 6.84
C GLN A 29 -2.67 1.64 6.71
N ASP A 30 -2.96 0.75 7.66
CA ASP A 30 -2.52 -0.64 7.59
C ASP A 30 -3.19 -1.41 6.45
N ALA A 31 -4.50 -1.23 6.25
CA ALA A 31 -5.23 -1.86 5.15
C ALA A 31 -4.70 -1.41 3.77
N GLU A 32 -4.44 -0.11 3.60
CA GLU A 32 -3.82 0.41 2.37
C GLU A 32 -2.43 -0.20 2.15
N LYS A 33 -1.60 -0.23 3.19
CA LYS A 33 -0.25 -0.82 3.12
C LYS A 33 -0.29 -2.31 2.75
N ILE A 34 -1.24 -3.07 3.30
CA ILE A 34 -1.46 -4.49 2.96
C ILE A 34 -1.97 -4.63 1.53
N ALA A 35 -2.90 -3.79 1.08
CA ALA A 35 -3.37 -3.83 -0.30
C ALA A 35 -2.24 -3.51 -1.28
N MET A 36 -1.42 -2.49 -0.97
CA MET A 36 -0.25 -2.13 -1.78
C MET A 36 0.81 -3.22 -1.83
N SER A 37 1.01 -4.01 -0.76
CA SER A 37 1.96 -5.12 -0.76
C SER A 37 1.51 -6.31 -1.59
N ARG A 38 0.20 -6.41 -1.86
CA ARG A 38 -0.40 -7.44 -2.72
C ARG A 38 -0.42 -7.05 -4.19
N VAL A 39 -0.15 -5.79 -4.54
CA VAL A 39 -0.10 -5.36 -5.94
C VAL A 39 1.10 -5.98 -6.64
N ARG A 40 0.83 -6.78 -7.67
CA ARG A 40 1.84 -7.35 -8.56
C ARG A 40 2.10 -6.40 -9.72
N LEU A 41 3.32 -5.89 -9.83
CA LEU A 41 3.77 -5.17 -11.02
C LEU A 41 4.52 -6.14 -11.94
N THR A 42 4.21 -6.14 -13.23
CA THR A 42 4.80 -7.05 -14.23
C THR A 42 4.99 -6.33 -15.56
N THR A 43 5.99 -6.72 -16.35
CA THR A 43 6.15 -6.31 -17.75
C THR A 43 5.69 -7.39 -18.73
N GLU A 44 5.28 -8.55 -18.21
CA GLU A 44 4.90 -9.71 -19.02
C GLU A 44 3.37 -9.79 -19.17
N PRO A 45 2.84 -9.67 -20.41
CA PRO A 45 1.41 -9.65 -20.67
C PRO A 45 0.74 -11.03 -20.50
N ALA A 46 1.49 -12.12 -20.55
CA ALA A 46 0.95 -13.46 -20.32
C ALA A 46 0.34 -13.59 -18.92
N LEU A 47 0.85 -12.83 -17.94
CA LEU A 47 0.40 -12.86 -16.55
C LEU A 47 -0.91 -12.10 -16.29
N THR A 48 -1.43 -11.39 -17.29
CA THR A 48 -2.74 -10.70 -17.22
C THR A 48 -3.83 -11.42 -18.00
N GLN A 49 -3.52 -12.57 -18.61
CA GLN A 49 -4.51 -13.39 -19.31
C GLN A 49 -5.58 -13.89 -18.33
N GLY A 50 -6.85 -13.70 -18.68
CA GLY A 50 -7.99 -14.05 -17.82
C GLY A 50 -8.28 -13.05 -16.69
N CYS A 51 -7.52 -11.96 -16.57
CA CYS A 51 -7.81 -10.88 -15.64
C CYS A 51 -8.77 -9.84 -16.26
N THR A 52 -9.52 -9.14 -15.42
CA THR A 52 -10.37 -8.02 -15.86
C THR A 52 -9.56 -6.73 -15.93
N ARG A 53 -9.47 -6.11 -17.11
CA ARG A 53 -8.84 -4.79 -17.25
C ARG A 53 -9.75 -3.71 -16.66
N LEU A 54 -9.22 -2.91 -15.75
CA LEU A 54 -9.94 -1.85 -15.04
C LEU A 54 -9.63 -0.46 -15.60
N GLY A 55 -8.43 -0.25 -16.14
CA GLY A 55 -8.04 1.06 -16.66
C GLY A 55 -6.53 1.18 -16.84
N SER A 56 -6.02 2.40 -16.75
CA SER A 56 -4.59 2.70 -16.77
C SER A 56 -4.23 3.70 -15.67
N ALA A 57 -3.00 3.60 -15.18
CA ALA A 57 -2.40 4.49 -14.20
C ALA A 57 -1.02 4.93 -14.70
N ARG A 58 -0.57 6.10 -14.26
CA ARG A 58 0.78 6.60 -14.52
C ARG A 58 1.31 7.34 -13.30
N ASP A 59 2.57 7.15 -12.98
CA ASP A 59 3.28 7.85 -11.91
C ASP A 59 4.79 7.78 -12.16
N ASP A 60 5.50 8.74 -11.60
CA ASP A 60 6.97 8.80 -11.52
C ASP A 60 7.55 7.89 -10.42
N SER A 61 6.71 7.49 -9.46
CA SER A 61 7.09 6.64 -8.33
C SER A 61 6.27 5.35 -8.32
N LEU A 62 6.96 4.19 -8.24
CA LEU A 62 6.30 2.89 -8.11
C LEU A 62 5.42 2.79 -6.85
N LYS A 63 5.72 3.54 -5.80
CA LYS A 63 4.91 3.58 -4.58
C LYS A 63 3.55 4.22 -4.86
N ASP A 64 3.55 5.38 -5.51
CA ASP A 64 2.31 6.08 -5.83
C ASP A 64 1.55 5.39 -6.97
N LEU A 65 2.26 4.75 -7.90
CA LEU A 65 1.67 3.87 -8.90
C LEU A 65 0.88 2.73 -8.27
N ARG A 66 1.48 2.01 -7.31
CA ARG A 66 0.79 0.94 -6.56
C ARG A 66 -0.42 1.47 -5.82
N ARG A 67 -0.32 2.63 -5.21
CA ARG A 67 -1.46 3.30 -4.56
C ARG A 67 -2.57 3.60 -5.57
N LYS A 68 -2.25 4.11 -6.76
CA LYS A 68 -3.26 4.32 -7.82
C LYS A 68 -3.89 3.02 -8.27
N ILE A 69 -3.11 1.97 -8.48
CA ILE A 69 -3.62 0.63 -8.83
C ILE A 69 -4.63 0.13 -7.77
N VAL A 70 -4.31 0.23 -6.48
CA VAL A 70 -5.22 -0.13 -5.39
C VAL A 70 -6.50 0.73 -5.43
N ARG A 71 -6.37 2.04 -5.67
CA ARG A 71 -7.52 2.95 -5.79
C ARG A 71 -8.44 2.60 -6.96
N PHE A 72 -7.89 2.11 -8.07
CA PHE A 72 -8.67 1.55 -9.18
C PHE A 72 -9.33 0.21 -8.84
N GLY A 73 -9.03 -0.39 -7.67
CA GLY A 73 -9.50 -1.72 -7.29
C GLY A 73 -8.67 -2.86 -7.90
N GLY A 74 -7.56 -2.54 -8.57
CA GLY A 74 -6.67 -3.52 -9.16
C GLY A 74 -5.72 -4.17 -8.15
N ASN A 75 -5.25 -5.36 -8.50
CA ASN A 75 -4.17 -6.06 -7.79
C ASN A 75 -2.99 -6.40 -8.71
N THR A 76 -3.09 -6.11 -10.01
CA THR A 76 -2.01 -6.31 -10.98
C THR A 76 -1.86 -5.07 -11.87
N GLY A 77 -0.62 -4.63 -12.09
CA GLY A 77 -0.26 -3.57 -13.03
C GLY A 77 0.68 -4.10 -14.11
N LEU A 78 0.27 -4.07 -15.38
CA LEU A 78 1.15 -4.36 -16.52
C LEU A 78 1.86 -3.08 -16.92
N LEU A 79 3.15 -3.01 -16.61
CA LEU A 79 4.00 -1.87 -16.88
C LEU A 79 4.25 -1.74 -18.38
N THR A 80 4.08 -0.51 -18.88
CA THR A 80 4.46 -0.12 -20.23
C THR A 80 5.40 1.08 -20.14
N PHE A 81 6.44 1.06 -20.96
CA PHE A 81 7.41 2.15 -21.05
C PHE A 81 7.16 2.85 -22.39
N GLY A 82 6.71 4.10 -22.33
CA GLY A 82 6.20 4.90 -23.46
C GLY A 82 7.27 5.39 -24.44
N GLY A 83 8.33 4.61 -24.68
CA GLY A 83 9.49 5.01 -25.48
C GLY A 83 10.64 5.59 -24.64
N LEU A 84 11.72 5.98 -25.31
CA LEU A 84 12.97 6.46 -24.68
C LEU A 84 12.83 7.86 -24.06
N GLU A 85 11.82 8.63 -24.47
CA GLU A 85 11.67 10.04 -24.11
C GLU A 85 10.98 10.27 -22.75
N ASP A 86 10.17 9.29 -22.29
CA ASP A 86 9.35 9.40 -21.07
C ASP A 86 9.74 8.35 -20.01
N LEU A 87 11.05 8.19 -19.76
CA LEU A 87 11.56 7.26 -18.73
C LEU A 87 11.30 7.75 -17.29
N GLU A 88 10.93 9.02 -17.12
CA GLU A 88 10.60 9.61 -15.82
C GLU A 88 9.22 9.17 -15.31
N VAL A 89 8.34 8.68 -16.20
CA VAL A 89 6.97 8.29 -15.86
C VAL A 89 6.74 6.84 -16.24
N VAL A 90 6.30 6.04 -15.27
CA VAL A 90 5.92 4.65 -15.47
C VAL A 90 4.42 4.59 -15.76
N PHE A 91 4.06 3.99 -16.90
CA PHE A 91 2.67 3.70 -17.24
C PHE A 91 2.34 2.26 -16.82
N ALA A 92 1.10 2.04 -16.39
CA ALA A 92 0.60 0.72 -16.08
C ALA A 92 -0.84 0.55 -16.55
N GLU A 93 -1.13 -0.52 -17.27
CA GLU A 93 -2.50 -1.00 -17.39
C GLU A 93 -2.90 -1.73 -16.12
N VAL A 94 -4.06 -1.39 -15.57
CA VAL A 94 -4.55 -1.89 -14.29
C VAL A 94 -5.50 -3.06 -14.50
N PHE A 95 -5.24 -4.16 -13.83
CA PHE A 95 -6.04 -5.38 -13.89
C PHE A 95 -6.50 -5.83 -12.50
N ARG A 96 -7.68 -6.44 -12.47
CA ARG A 96 -8.14 -7.31 -11.39
C ARG A 96 -7.92 -8.76 -11.82
N CYS A 97 -6.92 -9.40 -11.27
CA CYS A 97 -6.71 -10.83 -11.37
C CYS A 97 -7.37 -11.53 -10.17
N ALA A 98 -7.82 -12.77 -10.34
CA ALA A 98 -8.03 -13.62 -9.18
C ALA A 98 -6.70 -13.69 -8.42
N ASP A 99 -6.74 -13.46 -7.11
CA ASP A 99 -5.53 -13.62 -6.31
C ASP A 99 -5.04 -15.05 -6.53
N PRO A 100 -3.74 -15.27 -6.85
CA PRO A 100 -3.21 -16.63 -6.78
C PRO A 100 -3.59 -17.16 -5.39
N PRO A 101 -4.05 -18.43 -5.29
CA PRO A 101 -4.56 -18.96 -4.03
C PRO A 101 -3.57 -18.57 -2.95
N ALA A 102 -4.07 -17.89 -1.91
CA ALA A 102 -3.25 -17.40 -0.82
C ALA A 102 -2.35 -18.56 -0.44
N ALA A 103 -1.06 -18.47 -0.79
CA ALA A 103 -0.16 -19.54 -0.48
C ALA A 103 -0.33 -19.73 1.02
N ALA A 104 -0.76 -20.93 1.42
CA ALA A 104 -0.90 -21.27 2.82
C ALA A 104 0.35 -20.73 3.52
N PRO A 105 0.24 -20.10 4.70
CA PRO A 105 1.38 -19.50 5.39
C PRO A 105 2.55 -20.50 5.41
N GLY A 106 3.54 -20.29 4.53
CA GLY A 106 4.36 -21.42 4.09
C GLY A 106 5.30 -21.21 2.91
N THR A 107 5.13 -20.22 2.03
CA THR A 107 6.23 -19.82 1.12
C THR A 107 7.24 -18.96 1.88
N ALA A 108 7.90 -19.61 2.83
CA ALA A 108 9.21 -19.18 3.28
C ALA A 108 10.09 -18.95 2.04
N PRO A 109 11.00 -17.96 2.05
CA PRO A 109 11.99 -17.83 0.99
C PRO A 109 12.70 -19.18 0.86
N ALA A 110 12.88 -19.65 -0.38
CA ALA A 110 13.67 -20.84 -0.65
C ALA A 110 14.93 -20.78 0.20
N ARG A 111 15.17 -21.79 1.04
CA ARG A 111 16.36 -21.88 1.90
C ARG A 111 17.58 -21.66 1.02
N VAL A 112 18.12 -20.44 1.03
CA VAL A 112 19.44 -20.18 0.47
C VAL A 112 20.37 -21.08 1.30
N PRO A 113 21.15 -21.98 0.67
CA PRO A 113 22.13 -22.77 1.42
C PRO A 113 23.04 -21.79 2.18
N VAL A 114 23.19 -22.00 3.48
CA VAL A 114 24.13 -21.22 4.30
C VAL A 114 25.51 -21.39 3.65
N PRO A 115 26.22 -20.31 3.28
CA PRO A 115 27.55 -20.44 2.70
C PRO A 115 28.46 -21.21 3.67
N PRO A 116 29.34 -22.09 3.16
CA PRO A 116 30.25 -22.85 4.00
C PRO A 116 31.08 -21.90 4.86
N ALA A 117 31.27 -22.26 6.14
CA ALA A 117 32.10 -21.48 7.05
C ALA A 117 33.51 -21.32 6.46
N GLY A 118 33.99 -20.07 6.41
CA GLY A 118 35.34 -19.77 5.93
C GLY A 118 36.43 -20.38 6.83
N PRO A 119 37.69 -20.44 6.36
CA PRO A 119 38.80 -20.93 7.17
C PRO A 119 38.98 -20.09 8.44
N PRO A 120 39.49 -20.69 9.54
CA PRO A 120 39.72 -19.96 10.78
C PRO A 120 40.73 -18.82 10.58
N PRO A 121 40.62 -17.71 11.35
CA PRO A 121 41.58 -16.62 11.27
C PRO A 121 43.00 -17.08 11.64
N PRO A 122 44.05 -16.50 11.04
CA PRO A 122 45.43 -16.85 11.36
C PRO A 122 45.77 -16.51 12.82
N PRO A 123 46.71 -17.26 13.45
CA PRO A 123 47.15 -16.95 14.80
C PRO A 123 47.84 -15.57 14.87
N PRO A 124 47.74 -14.88 16.02
CA PRO A 124 48.43 -13.61 16.21
C PRO A 124 49.97 -13.80 16.14
N PRO A 125 50.71 -12.79 15.64
CA PRO A 125 52.17 -12.84 15.59
C PRO A 125 52.77 -12.92 17.01
N PRO A 126 53.92 -13.58 17.18
CA PRO A 126 54.60 -13.64 18.47
C PRO A 126 55.01 -12.23 18.92
N PRO A 127 55.03 -11.97 20.25
CA PRO A 127 55.51 -10.69 20.76
C PRO A 127 56.97 -10.48 20.35
N SER A 128 57.23 -9.39 19.64
CA SER A 128 58.58 -8.91 19.33
C SER A 128 59.27 -8.50 20.63
N ARG A 129 60.44 -9.09 20.88
CA ARG A 129 61.30 -8.80 22.04
C ARG A 129 62.15 -7.57 21.80
#